data_AF-A0A0Q8U4A6-F1
#
_entry.id   AF-A0A0Q8U4A6-F1
#
_cell.length_a   1.000
_cell.length_b   1.000
_cell.length_c   1.000
_cell.angle_alpha   90.00
_cell.angle_beta   90.00
_cell.angle_gamma   90.00
#
_symmetry.space_group_name_H-M   'P 1'
#
loop_
_entity.id
_entity.type
_entity.pdbx_description
1 polymer ?
#
loop_
_entity_poly.entity_id
_entity_poly.type
_entity_poly.pdbx_seq_one_letter_code
_entity_poly.pdbx_strand_id
1 'polypeptide(L)'
;MLNQNDIQAFAHKLRSLGIPCEHLQVFGALRLNVHVTCRSRNTADRWTQVLATIEPGRTITCTKTRIERKRFKADATQQSHIGGWLIAL
;
A
#
# COMPACT_ATOMS: atom_id res chain seq x y z
N MET A 1 -6.12 3.50 -22.37
CA MET A 1 -6.77 2.86 -21.20
C MET A 1 -5.81 1.82 -20.69
N LEU A 2 -5.63 1.71 -19.37
CA LEU A 2 -4.85 0.64 -18.77
C LEU A 2 -5.66 -0.65 -18.82
N ASN A 3 -5.06 -1.71 -19.34
CA ASN A 3 -5.72 -3.02 -19.35
C ASN A 3 -5.53 -3.69 -17.98
N GLN A 4 -6.46 -4.57 -17.62
CA GLN A 4 -6.42 -5.27 -16.33
C GLN A 4 -5.15 -6.11 -16.15
N ASN A 5 -4.57 -6.59 -17.25
CA ASN A 5 -3.28 -7.29 -17.26
C ASN A 5 -2.12 -6.37 -16.83
N ASP A 6 -2.11 -5.10 -17.24
CA ASP A 6 -1.05 -4.15 -16.87
C ASP A 6 -1.10 -3.84 -15.37
N ILE A 7 -2.32 -3.67 -14.84
CA ILE A 7 -2.56 -3.48 -13.40
C ILE A 7 -2.06 -4.68 -12.59
N GLN A 8 -2.37 -5.90 -13.06
CA GLN A 8 -1.93 -7.14 -12.40
C GLN A 8 -0.41 -7.33 -12.48
N ALA A 9 0.20 -7.08 -13.65
CA ALA A 9 1.65 -7.16 -13.83
C ALA A 9 2.37 -6.17 -12.90
N PHE A 10 1.85 -4.95 -12.79
CA PHE A 10 2.40 -3.93 -11.89
C PHE A 10 2.25 -4.34 -10.41
N ALA A 11 1.07 -4.84 -10.02
CA ALA A 11 0.85 -5.35 -8.68
C ALA A 11 1.79 -6.52 -8.35
N HIS A 12 2.04 -7.41 -9.31
CA HIS A 12 2.98 -8.52 -9.15
C HIS A 12 4.42 -8.02 -8.99
N LYS A 13 4.84 -7.03 -9.81
CA LYS A 13 6.14 -6.37 -9.68
C LYS A 13 6.34 -5.72 -8.31
N LEU A 14 5.32 -5.04 -7.78
CA LEU A 14 5.43 -4.45 -6.45
C LEU A 14 5.51 -5.52 -5.34
N ARG A 15 4.78 -6.62 -5.48
CA ARG A 15 4.83 -7.75 -4.53
C ARG A 15 6.18 -8.47 -4.56
N SER A 16 6.82 -8.58 -5.72
CA SER A 16 8.12 -9.25 -5.85
C SER A 16 9.27 -8.49 -5.19
N LEU A 17 9.10 -7.20 -4.85
CA LEU A 17 10.08 -6.41 -4.10
C LEU A 17 10.26 -6.89 -2.65
N GLY A 18 9.33 -7.70 -2.12
CA GLY A 18 9.44 -8.27 -0.77
C GLY A 18 9.34 -7.23 0.36
N ILE A 19 8.87 -6.02 0.08
CA ILE A 19 8.69 -4.99 1.10
C ILE A 19 7.42 -5.32 1.90
N PRO A 20 7.48 -5.38 3.25
CA PRO A 20 6.31 -5.67 4.06
C PRO A 20 5.16 -4.68 3.82
N CYS A 21 3.95 -5.19 3.70
CA CYS A 21 2.72 -4.40 3.68
C CYS A 21 1.56 -5.21 4.25
N GLU A 22 0.59 -4.53 4.86
CA GLU A 22 -0.66 -5.15 5.33
C GLU A 22 -1.66 -5.28 4.17
N HIS A 23 -1.70 -4.28 3.31
CA HIS A 23 -2.51 -4.29 2.10
C HIS A 23 -1.80 -3.56 0.96
N LEU A 24 -1.89 -4.12 -0.25
CA LEU A 24 -1.40 -3.52 -1.48
C LEU A 24 -2.49 -3.63 -2.53
N GLN A 25 -2.93 -2.48 -3.03
CA GLN A 25 -3.95 -2.34 -4.05
C GLN A 25 -3.40 -1.51 -5.20
N VAL A 26 -3.53 -2.01 -6.43
CA VAL A 26 -3.21 -1.29 -7.67
C VAL A 26 -4.47 -1.21 -8.50
N PHE A 27 -4.82 -0.03 -9.00
CA PHE A 27 -6.08 0.22 -9.70
C PHE A 27 -6.01 1.46 -10.59
N GLY A 28 -7.02 1.63 -11.46
CA GLY A 28 -7.19 2.83 -12.27
C GLY A 28 -7.34 2.53 -13.76
N ALA A 29 -8.23 3.28 -14.43
CA ALA A 29 -8.57 3.06 -15.84
C ALA A 29 -7.74 3.90 -16.82
N LEU A 30 -7.34 5.10 -16.38
CA LEU A 30 -6.56 6.06 -17.19
C LEU A 30 -5.11 6.19 -16.72
N ARG A 31 -4.86 6.06 -15.42
CA ARG A 31 -3.53 6.10 -14.80
C ARG A 31 -3.45 5.03 -13.72
N LEU A 32 -2.25 4.49 -13.50
CA LEU A 32 -2.00 3.53 -12.41
C LEU A 32 -2.08 4.27 -11.09
N ASN A 33 -2.88 3.79 -10.16
CA ASN A 33 -2.90 4.28 -8.78
C ASN A 33 -2.49 3.13 -7.88
N VAL A 34 -1.74 3.45 -6.83
CA VAL A 34 -1.24 2.45 -5.89
C VAL A 34 -1.55 2.90 -4.49
N HIS A 35 -2.28 2.06 -3.75
CA HIS A 35 -2.47 2.22 -2.31
C HIS A 35 -1.72 1.11 -1.58
N VAL A 36 -0.80 1.49 -0.71
CA VAL A 36 -0.11 0.56 0.19
C VAL A 36 -0.39 0.97 1.62
N THR A 37 -0.78 0.01 2.45
CA THR A 37 -0.85 0.20 3.90
C THR A 37 0.23 -0.62 4.61
N CYS A 38 0.88 -0.03 5.59
CA CYS A 38 1.90 -0.70 6.39
C CYS A 38 1.90 -0.20 7.84
N ARG A 39 2.39 -1.01 8.78
CA ARG A 39 2.37 -0.68 10.21
C ARG A 39 3.46 0.31 10.64
N SER A 40 4.64 0.22 10.02
CA SER A 40 5.82 0.97 10.44
C SER A 40 6.09 2.16 9.53
N ARG A 41 6.53 3.28 10.14
CA ARG A 41 6.95 4.46 9.39
C ARG A 41 8.13 4.17 8.46
N ASN A 42 9.13 3.42 8.93
CA ASN A 42 10.28 3.04 8.11
C ASN A 42 9.87 2.25 6.85
N THR A 43 8.87 1.38 6.99
CA THR A 43 8.30 0.65 5.84
C THR A 43 7.55 1.57 4.90
N ALA A 44 6.84 2.57 5.42
CA ALA A 44 6.17 3.59 4.62
C ALA A 44 7.16 4.44 3.81
N ASP A 45 8.28 4.83 4.43
CA ASP A 45 9.32 5.60 3.75
C ASP A 45 9.98 4.77 2.63
N ARG A 46 10.22 3.47 2.85
CA ARG A 46 10.70 2.55 1.80
C ARG A 46 9.73 2.44 0.63
N TRP A 47 8.43 2.29 0.90
CA TRP A 47 7.41 2.26 -0.15
C TRP A 47 7.37 3.59 -0.92
N THR A 48 7.47 4.71 -0.22
CA THR A 48 7.51 6.04 -0.84
C THR A 48 8.70 6.17 -1.80
N GLN A 49 9.89 5.75 -1.39
CA GLN A 49 11.09 5.77 -2.24
C GLN A 49 10.95 4.87 -3.48
N VAL A 50 10.41 3.66 -3.30
CA VAL A 50 10.19 2.72 -4.41
C VAL A 50 9.19 3.30 -5.41
N LEU A 51 8.05 3.80 -4.94
CA LEU A 51 7.03 4.38 -5.83
C LEU A 51 7.58 5.61 -6.55
N ALA A 52 8.40 6.42 -5.89
CA ALA A 52 9.04 7.59 -6.51
C ALA A 52 10.04 7.19 -7.59
N THR A 53 10.70 6.04 -7.42
CA THR A 53 11.65 5.51 -8.41
C THR A 53 10.94 4.91 -9.61
N ILE A 54 9.82 4.22 -9.39
CA ILE A 54 9.06 3.56 -10.48
C ILE A 54 8.27 4.59 -11.29
N GLU A 55 7.67 5.59 -10.64
CA GLU A 55 6.83 6.60 -11.27
C GLU A 55 7.37 8.02 -10.94
N PRO A 56 8.51 8.40 -11.54
CA PRO A 56 9.13 9.68 -11.27
C PRO A 56 8.22 10.84 -11.68
N GLY A 57 8.16 11.88 -10.84
CA GLY A 57 7.38 13.08 -11.09
C GLY A 57 5.91 13.01 -10.63
N ARG A 58 5.44 11.87 -10.13
CA ARG A 58 4.12 11.77 -9.52
C ARG A 58 4.15 12.12 -8.05
N THR A 59 3.11 12.80 -7.59
CA THR A 59 2.95 13.13 -6.18
C THR A 59 2.61 11.87 -5.40
N ILE A 60 3.47 11.53 -4.44
CA ILE A 60 3.24 10.42 -3.52
C ILE A 60 2.88 11.01 -2.17
N THR A 61 1.79 10.51 -1.61
CA THR A 61 1.34 10.89 -0.27
C THR A 61 1.65 9.78 0.71
N CYS A 62 2.10 10.13 1.91
CA CYS A 62 2.31 9.20 3.02
C CYS A 62 1.64 9.78 4.26
N THR A 63 0.53 9.18 4.68
CA THR A 63 -0.32 9.70 5.76
C THR A 63 -0.53 8.66 6.84
N LYS A 64 -0.69 9.10 8.10
CA LYS A 64 -1.07 8.20 9.19
C LYS A 64 -2.48 7.69 8.93
N THR A 65 -2.68 6.39 9.05
CA THR A 65 -3.98 5.74 8.84
C THR A 65 -4.27 4.72 9.93
N ARG A 66 -5.51 4.20 9.93
CA ARG A 66 -5.94 3.08 10.76
C ARG A 66 -6.07 1.85 9.86
N ILE A 67 -5.40 0.77 10.23
CA ILE A 67 -5.45 -0.51 9.51
C ILE A 67 -6.38 -1.45 10.26
N GLU A 68 -7.31 -2.09 9.55
CA GLU A 68 -8.15 -3.14 10.12
C GLU A 68 -7.27 -4.29 10.62
N ARG A 69 -7.48 -4.67 11.88
CA ARG A 69 -6.73 -5.77 12.48
C ARG A 69 -7.39 -7.09 12.04
N LYS A 70 -6.97 -7.66 10.90
CA LYS A 70 -7.47 -8.96 10.45
C LYS A 70 -7.05 -10.04 11.46
N ARG A 71 -8.04 -10.63 12.13
CA ARG A 71 -7.96 -11.79 13.06
C ARG A 71 -7.29 -11.47 14.40
N PHE A 72 -8.09 -11.08 15.40
CA PHE A 72 -7.81 -11.46 16.79
C PHE A 72 -8.89 -12.41 17.28
N LYS A 73 -8.49 -13.39 18.10
CA LYS A 73 -9.40 -14.28 18.84
C LYS A 73 -10.41 -13.42 19.60
N ALA A 74 -11.61 -13.96 19.79
CA ALA A 74 -12.78 -13.31 20.39
C ALA A 74 -12.56 -12.64 21.77
N ASP A 75 -11.40 -12.82 22.42
CA ASP A 75 -11.04 -12.24 23.71
C ASP A 75 -10.37 -10.84 23.65
N ALA A 76 -10.03 -10.30 22.48
CA ALA A 76 -9.42 -8.95 22.40
C ALA A 76 -10.50 -7.86 22.31
N THR A 77 -11.17 -7.60 23.43
CA THR A 77 -12.43 -6.85 23.53
C THR A 77 -12.42 -5.35 23.21
N GLN A 78 -11.38 -4.73 22.62
CA GLN A 78 -11.43 -3.26 22.48
C GLN A 78 -10.65 -2.55 21.36
N GLN A 79 -9.97 -3.24 20.44
CA GLN A 79 -9.30 -2.53 19.33
C GLN A 79 -9.49 -3.23 17.98
N SER A 80 -10.49 -2.74 17.22
CA SER A 80 -10.77 -3.20 15.84
C SER A 80 -9.74 -2.72 14.82
N HIS A 81 -8.90 -1.76 15.21
CA HIS A 81 -7.91 -1.11 14.34
C HIS A 81 -6.56 -0.96 15.01
N ILE A 82 -5.51 -0.97 14.22
CA ILE A 82 -4.14 -0.62 14.63
C ILE A 82 -3.66 0.62 13.87
N GLY A 83 -2.79 1.41 14.50
CA GLY A 83 -2.13 2.52 13.82
C GLY A 83 -1.22 2.03 12.70
N GLY A 84 -1.19 2.77 11.59
CA GLY A 84 -0.31 2.50 10.47
C GLY A 84 -0.16 3.71 9.55
N TRP A 85 0.29 3.43 8.34
CA TRP A 85 0.58 4.42 7.31
C TRP A 85 -0.04 4.00 5.99
N LEU A 86 -0.67 4.95 5.30
CA LEU A 86 -1.15 4.81 3.93
C LEU A 86 -0.21 5.57 3.01
N ILE A 87 0.29 4.88 2.00
CA ILE A 87 1.08 5.44 0.91
C ILE A 87 0.21 5.37 -0.34
N ALA A 88 -0.03 6.52 -0.97
CA ALA A 88 -0.84 6.62 -2.17
C ALA A 88 -0.13 7.37 -3.29
N LEU A 89 -0.18 6.78 -4.49
CA LEU A 89 0.34 7.28 -5.76
C LEU A 89 -0.80 7.34 -6.80
#